data_AF-A0A953B261-F1
#
_entry.id   AF-A0A953B261-F1
#
_cell.length_a   1.000
_cell.length_b   1.000
_cell.length_c   1.000
_cell.angle_alpha   90.00
_cell.angle_beta   90.00
_cell.angle_gamma   90.00
#
_symmetry.space_group_name_H-M   'P 1'
#
loop_
_entity.id
_entity.type
_entity.pdbx_description
1 polymer ?
#
loop_
_entity_poly.entity_id
_entity_poly.type
_entity_poly.pdbx_seq_one_letter_code
_entity_poly.pdbx_strand_id
1 'polypeptide(L)'
;MVVPCGHRNRESPVFRIMSTLHGGKLLPAARWDNDHMGVALAAARHHAARWARRLGRQRPDEEDLRQDILLAVVERAGRFDPSCACWATFVALLARHAVADRRQAERRRRAVEMIPLDLDQVDADAAAAWAAARADRRDAAAAIALRIDLHALLGALPPTQRATLAVLLGTDGEPAAARRASGRSSSAFHRDVQELRLWLLASGLVDARRVRGKKRGADR
;
A
#
# COMPACT_ATOMS: atom_id res chain seq x y z
N MET A 1 4.32 -60.34 34.27
CA MET A 1 2.91 -60.07 33.95
C MET A 1 2.89 -58.78 33.14
N VAL A 2 2.71 -58.89 31.83
CA VAL A 2 2.86 -57.83 30.82
C VAL A 2 1.56 -57.78 30.03
N VAL A 3 0.89 -56.62 29.95
CA VAL A 3 -0.04 -56.19 28.89
C VAL A 3 -0.14 -54.63 28.96
N PRO A 4 -0.28 -53.92 27.82
CA PRO A 4 0.41 -52.66 27.56
C PRO A 4 -0.49 -51.41 27.43
N CYS A 5 0.11 -50.23 27.59
CA CYS A 5 -0.45 -48.94 27.19
C CYS A 5 -0.21 -48.71 25.69
N GLY A 6 -1.25 -48.86 24.89
CA GLY A 6 -1.22 -48.58 23.46
C GLY A 6 -1.13 -47.08 23.16
N HIS A 7 -0.11 -46.71 22.39
CA HIS A 7 -0.05 -45.46 21.65
C HIS A 7 -1.29 -45.30 20.76
N ARG A 8 -1.97 -44.15 20.86
CA ARG A 8 -2.74 -43.59 19.75
C ARG A 8 -2.36 -42.13 19.56
N ASN A 9 -1.71 -41.89 18.43
CA ASN A 9 -1.59 -40.61 17.74
C ASN A 9 -2.84 -39.75 17.95
N ARG A 10 -2.65 -38.52 18.42
CA ARG A 10 -3.53 -37.41 18.08
C ARG A 10 -2.66 -36.27 17.59
N GLU A 11 -2.63 -36.19 16.27
CA GLU A 11 -2.19 -35.05 15.50
C GLU A 11 -2.82 -33.78 16.07
N SER A 12 -1.97 -32.77 16.26
CA SER A 12 -2.37 -31.38 16.45
C SER A 12 -3.07 -30.87 15.19
N PRO A 13 -4.26 -30.26 15.27
CA PRO A 13 -4.68 -29.27 14.31
C PRO A 13 -4.53 -27.90 14.96
N VAL A 14 -3.48 -27.22 14.49
CA VAL A 14 -3.31 -25.78 14.53
C VAL A 14 -4.63 -25.10 14.17
N PHE A 15 -5.12 -24.29 15.10
CA PHE A 15 -5.89 -23.06 14.93
C PHE A 15 -6.09 -22.65 13.45
N ARG A 16 -7.12 -23.20 12.81
CA ARG A 16 -7.63 -22.75 11.52
C ARG A 16 -9.06 -22.28 11.74
N ILE A 17 -9.21 -20.99 12.03
CA ILE A 17 -10.47 -20.27 11.80
C ILE A 17 -10.11 -18.89 11.23
N MET A 18 -9.92 -18.83 9.91
CA MET A 18 -10.37 -17.69 9.14
C MET A 18 -11.51 -18.17 8.23
N SER A 19 -12.59 -17.41 8.29
CA SER A 19 -13.53 -17.14 7.19
C SER A 19 -14.04 -18.33 6.37
N THR A 20 -15.28 -18.73 6.65
CA THR A 20 -16.27 -18.98 5.60
C THR A 20 -17.57 -18.29 5.99
N LEU A 21 -18.07 -17.52 5.04
CA LEU A 21 -19.13 -16.54 5.12
C LEU A 21 -20.52 -17.19 4.93
N HIS A 22 -21.54 -16.54 5.50
CA HIS A 22 -22.96 -16.58 5.12
C HIS A 22 -23.77 -17.86 5.43
N GLY A 23 -24.41 -17.81 6.59
CA GLY A 23 -25.63 -18.55 6.91
C GLY A 23 -26.39 -17.77 7.96
N GLY A 24 -27.27 -16.86 7.52
CA GLY A 24 -28.00 -15.93 8.37
C GLY A 24 -28.82 -16.62 9.45
N LYS A 25 -28.27 -16.65 10.66
CA LYS A 25 -29.00 -16.41 11.89
C LYS A 25 -28.08 -15.54 12.75
N LEU A 26 -28.35 -14.23 12.76
CA LEU A 26 -28.14 -13.48 13.99
C LEU A 26 -28.93 -14.26 15.04
N LEU A 27 -28.23 -15.10 15.82
CA LEU A 27 -28.83 -15.72 16.99
C LEU A 27 -29.50 -14.56 17.75
N PRO A 28 -30.78 -14.71 18.14
CA PRO A 28 -31.50 -13.64 18.82
C PRO A 28 -30.59 -13.19 19.95
N ALA A 29 -30.23 -11.90 19.94
CA ALA A 29 -29.33 -11.31 20.92
C ALA A 29 -29.71 -11.90 22.26
N ALA A 30 -28.84 -12.77 22.80
CA ALA A 30 -29.11 -13.45 24.05
C ALA A 30 -29.55 -12.33 24.99
N ARG A 31 -30.78 -12.40 25.50
CA ARG A 31 -31.35 -11.31 26.27
C ARG A 31 -30.61 -11.31 27.60
N TRP A 32 -29.47 -10.62 27.63
CA TRP A 32 -28.62 -10.59 28.80
C TRP A 32 -29.41 -9.92 29.89
N ASP A 33 -29.63 -10.66 30.97
CA ASP A 33 -30.10 -10.05 32.18
C ASP A 33 -28.99 -9.13 32.71
N ASN A 34 -29.37 -8.05 33.38
CA ASN A 34 -28.43 -7.10 33.99
C ASN A 34 -27.47 -7.82 34.95
N ASP A 35 -27.94 -8.89 35.60
CA ASP A 35 -27.13 -9.73 36.49
C ASP A 35 -26.01 -10.48 35.75
N HIS A 36 -26.29 -10.99 34.55
CA HIS A 36 -25.29 -11.68 33.73
C HIS A 36 -24.19 -10.71 33.27
N MET A 37 -24.57 -9.49 32.89
CA MET A 37 -23.64 -8.43 32.52
C MET A 37 -22.79 -8.00 33.73
N GLY A 38 -23.39 -7.83 34.91
CA GLY A 38 -22.69 -7.45 36.14
C GLY A 38 -21.63 -8.47 36.53
N VAL A 39 -21.96 -9.76 36.48
CA VAL A 39 -21.01 -10.86 36.75
C VAL A 39 -19.88 -10.89 35.71
N ALA A 40 -20.20 -10.67 34.43
CA ALA A 40 -19.20 -10.61 33.36
C ALA A 40 -18.18 -9.49 33.57
N LEU A 41 -18.67 -8.27 33.86
CA LEU A 41 -17.84 -7.09 34.14
C LEU A 41 -16.95 -7.29 35.38
N ALA A 42 -17.52 -7.80 36.47
CA ALA A 42 -16.78 -8.05 37.71
C ALA A 42 -15.67 -9.10 37.51
N ALA A 43 -15.98 -10.21 36.83
CA ALA A 43 -15.02 -11.25 36.54
C ALA A 43 -13.91 -10.77 35.60
N ALA A 44 -14.26 -10.05 34.53
CA ALA A 44 -13.29 -9.48 33.59
C ALA A 44 -12.31 -8.56 34.32
N ARG A 45 -12.82 -7.63 35.16
CA ARG A 45 -11.98 -6.74 35.98
C ARG A 45 -11.10 -7.52 36.94
N HIS A 46 -11.64 -8.50 37.66
CA HIS A 46 -10.87 -9.30 38.62
C HIS A 46 -9.72 -10.05 37.94
N HIS A 47 -10.01 -10.71 36.83
CA HIS A 47 -9.02 -11.50 36.09
C HIS A 47 -7.96 -10.64 35.42
N ALA A 48 -8.35 -9.52 34.81
CA ALA A 48 -7.43 -8.54 34.23
C ALA A 48 -6.48 -7.96 35.30
N ALA A 49 -7.02 -7.45 36.41
CA ALA A 49 -6.22 -6.89 37.50
C ALA A 49 -5.29 -7.93 38.15
N ARG A 50 -5.74 -9.18 38.29
CA ARG A 50 -4.91 -10.28 38.82
C ARG A 50 -3.76 -10.61 37.88
N TRP A 51 -4.00 -10.60 36.56
CA TRP A 51 -2.97 -10.88 35.57
C TRP A 51 -1.96 -9.73 35.46
N ALA A 52 -2.44 -8.48 35.40
CA ALA A 52 -1.59 -7.30 35.34
C ALA A 52 -0.62 -7.23 36.52
N ARG A 53 -1.12 -7.48 37.75
CA ARG A 53 -0.29 -7.57 38.96
C ARG A 53 0.76 -8.68 38.90
N ARG A 54 0.42 -9.85 38.39
CA ARG A 54 1.36 -10.99 38.30
C ARG A 54 2.50 -10.76 37.31
N LEU A 55 2.34 -9.84 36.36
CA LEU A 55 3.30 -9.60 35.29
C LEU A 55 3.90 -8.19 35.31
N GLY A 56 3.60 -7.38 36.33
CA GLY A 56 4.09 -6.00 36.43
C GLY A 56 3.65 -5.12 35.26
N ARG A 57 2.45 -5.36 34.71
CA ARG A 57 1.93 -4.66 33.52
C ARG A 57 1.28 -3.33 33.89
N GLN A 58 1.25 -2.43 32.92
CA GLN A 58 0.69 -1.08 33.11
C GLN A 58 -0.85 -1.10 32.95
N ARG A 59 -1.51 -0.01 33.39
CA ARG A 59 -2.98 0.14 33.30
C ARG A 59 -3.55 -0.07 31.89
N PRO A 60 -2.88 0.34 30.78
CA PRO A 60 -3.39 0.06 29.43
C PRO A 60 -3.50 -1.44 29.12
N ASP A 61 -2.50 -2.24 29.50
CA ASP A 61 -2.51 -3.69 29.28
C ASP A 61 -3.63 -4.39 30.08
N GLU A 62 -3.96 -3.85 31.26
CA GLU A 62 -5.08 -4.34 32.07
C GLU A 62 -6.42 -4.07 31.37
N GLU A 63 -6.60 -2.88 30.82
CA GLU A 63 -7.84 -2.49 30.14
C GLU A 63 -8.04 -3.27 28.83
N ASP A 64 -6.98 -3.45 28.05
CA ASP A 64 -7.00 -4.30 26.86
C ASP A 64 -7.46 -5.73 27.20
N LEU A 65 -6.85 -6.32 28.24
CA LEU A 65 -7.21 -7.67 28.66
C LEU A 65 -8.65 -7.76 29.17
N ARG A 66 -9.14 -6.71 29.85
CA ARG A 66 -10.55 -6.62 30.27
C ARG A 66 -11.48 -6.67 29.06
N GLN A 67 -11.15 -5.94 28.00
CA GLN A 67 -11.92 -5.93 26.75
C GLN A 67 -11.86 -7.29 26.05
N ASP A 68 -10.68 -7.92 25.96
CA ASP A 68 -10.50 -9.26 25.38
C ASP A 68 -11.40 -10.29 26.08
N ILE A 69 -11.47 -10.24 27.43
CA ILE A 69 -12.33 -11.13 28.23
C ILE A 69 -13.81 -10.87 27.93
N LEU A 70 -14.25 -9.60 27.90
CA LEU A 70 -15.64 -9.26 27.65
C LEU A 70 -16.08 -9.64 26.24
N LEU A 71 -15.21 -9.43 25.24
CA LEU A 71 -15.46 -9.83 23.87
C LEU A 71 -15.63 -11.35 23.78
N ALA A 72 -14.74 -12.12 24.42
CA ALA A 72 -14.85 -13.57 24.50
C ALA A 72 -16.18 -14.04 25.12
N VAL A 73 -16.70 -13.31 26.12
CA VAL A 73 -18.01 -13.57 26.72
C VAL A 73 -19.13 -13.27 25.73
N VAL A 74 -19.11 -12.11 25.05
CA VAL A 74 -20.12 -11.71 24.05
C VAL A 74 -20.21 -12.74 22.91
N GLU A 75 -19.07 -13.12 22.35
CA GLU A 75 -19.01 -14.05 21.21
C GLU A 75 -19.53 -15.46 21.55
N ARG A 76 -19.38 -15.88 22.81
CA ARG A 76 -19.67 -17.26 23.23
C ARG A 76 -20.91 -17.37 24.10
N ALA A 77 -21.54 -16.26 24.50
CA ALA A 77 -22.72 -16.24 25.35
C ALA A 77 -23.90 -17.05 24.78
N GLY A 78 -24.08 -17.06 23.45
CA GLY A 78 -25.12 -17.87 22.80
C GLY A 78 -24.92 -19.40 22.93
N ARG A 79 -23.76 -19.84 23.44
CA ARG A 79 -23.46 -21.26 23.71
C ARG A 79 -23.53 -21.61 25.21
N PHE A 80 -23.93 -20.68 26.05
CA PHE A 80 -24.09 -20.93 27.47
C PHE A 80 -25.26 -21.89 27.71
N ASP A 81 -24.99 -22.95 28.47
CA ASP A 81 -25.99 -23.92 28.91
C ASP A 81 -26.02 -23.97 30.44
N PRO A 82 -27.09 -23.47 31.08
CA PRO A 82 -27.21 -23.45 32.54
C PRO A 82 -27.35 -24.84 33.16
N SER A 83 -27.66 -25.89 32.38
CA SER A 83 -27.71 -27.27 32.88
C SER A 83 -26.31 -27.85 33.15
N CYS A 84 -25.28 -27.29 32.50
CA CYS A 84 -23.89 -27.76 32.61
C CYS A 84 -23.06 -26.96 33.62
N ALA A 85 -23.29 -25.65 33.76
CA ALA A 85 -22.54 -24.78 34.66
C ALA A 85 -23.29 -23.48 34.98
N CYS A 86 -22.96 -22.87 36.12
CA CYS A 86 -23.43 -21.52 36.41
C CYS A 86 -22.68 -20.46 35.58
N TRP A 87 -23.33 -19.32 35.33
CA TRP A 87 -22.79 -18.23 34.51
C TRP A 87 -21.42 -17.73 34.97
N ALA A 88 -21.22 -17.60 36.28
CA ALA A 88 -19.92 -17.19 36.85
C ALA A 88 -18.78 -18.14 36.47
N THR A 89 -19.04 -19.46 36.48
CA THR A 89 -18.06 -20.48 36.07
C THR A 89 -17.75 -20.40 34.59
N PHE A 90 -18.78 -20.20 33.76
CA PHE A 90 -18.64 -20.00 32.33
C PHE A 90 -17.76 -18.78 32.00
N VAL A 91 -18.05 -17.63 32.60
CA VAL A 91 -17.26 -16.41 32.42
C VAL A 91 -15.83 -16.58 32.94
N ALA A 92 -15.64 -17.22 34.09
CA ALA A 92 -14.30 -17.46 34.64
C ALA A 92 -13.45 -18.37 33.73
N LEU A 93 -14.08 -19.35 33.06
CA LEU A 93 -13.41 -20.19 32.07
C LEU A 93 -12.98 -19.37 30.85
N LEU A 94 -13.87 -18.53 30.32
CA LEU A 94 -13.55 -17.64 29.20
C LEU A 94 -12.44 -16.65 29.55
N ALA A 95 -12.46 -16.09 30.76
CA ALA A 95 -11.42 -15.19 31.24
C ALA A 95 -10.05 -15.87 31.30
N ARG A 96 -9.99 -17.14 31.72
CA ARG A 96 -8.75 -17.93 31.71
C ARG A 96 -8.24 -18.19 30.29
N HIS A 97 -9.14 -18.48 29.35
CA HIS A 97 -8.77 -18.67 27.95
C HIS A 97 -8.23 -17.39 27.33
N ALA A 98 -8.92 -16.26 27.50
CA ALA A 98 -8.45 -14.96 26.99
C ALA A 98 -7.05 -14.60 27.53
N VAL A 99 -6.80 -14.85 28.82
CA VAL A 99 -5.47 -14.67 29.43
C VAL A 99 -4.41 -15.61 28.82
N ALA A 100 -4.76 -16.87 28.54
CA ALA A 100 -3.86 -17.83 27.92
C ALA A 100 -3.54 -17.46 26.46
N ASP A 101 -4.57 -17.04 25.71
CA ASP A 101 -4.45 -16.60 24.32
C ASP A 101 -3.58 -15.36 24.21
N ARG A 102 -3.78 -14.36 25.09
CA ARG A 102 -2.93 -13.16 25.17
C ARG A 102 -1.48 -13.52 25.45
N ARG A 103 -1.21 -14.42 26.40
CA ARG A 103 0.15 -14.90 26.70
C ARG A 103 0.79 -15.61 25.50
N GLN A 104 0.01 -16.40 24.77
CA GLN A 104 0.50 -17.11 23.60
C GLN A 104 0.79 -16.14 22.46
N ALA A 105 -0.06 -15.14 22.25
CA ALA A 105 0.17 -14.06 21.29
C ALA A 105 1.42 -13.25 21.63
N GLU A 106 1.62 -12.88 22.90
CA GLU A 106 2.84 -12.21 23.37
C GLU A 106 4.10 -13.06 23.15
N ARG A 107 4.04 -14.36 23.45
CA ARG A 107 5.15 -15.29 23.19
C ARG A 107 5.49 -15.35 21.71
N ARG A 108 4.49 -15.42 20.84
CA ARG A 108 4.69 -15.39 19.38
C ARG A 108 5.30 -14.07 18.91
N ARG A 109 4.81 -12.94 19.42
CA ARG A 109 5.37 -11.61 19.11
C ARG A 109 6.82 -11.48 19.56
N ARG A 110 7.18 -12.02 20.72
CA ARG A 110 8.57 -12.05 21.22
C ARG A 110 9.47 -13.04 20.48
N ALA A 111 8.89 -14.08 19.88
CA ALA A 111 9.62 -15.03 19.06
C ALA A 111 9.91 -14.49 17.65
N VAL A 112 9.15 -13.49 17.20
CA VAL A 112 9.55 -12.67 16.05
C VAL A 112 10.69 -11.77 16.51
N GLU A 113 11.84 -11.89 15.85
CA GLU A 113 13.01 -11.06 16.12
C GLU A 113 12.61 -9.58 15.93
N MET A 114 12.59 -8.84 17.03
CA MET A 114 12.33 -7.41 17.01
C MET A 114 13.58 -6.74 16.47
N ILE A 115 13.57 -6.39 15.18
CA ILE A 115 14.64 -5.60 14.58
C ILE A 115 14.47 -4.17 15.09
N PRO A 116 15.49 -3.58 15.73
CA PRO A 116 15.43 -2.18 16.13
C PRO A 116 15.25 -1.30 14.90
N LEU A 117 14.20 -0.49 14.93
CA LEU A 117 13.91 0.47 13.86
C LEU A 117 14.71 1.75 14.13
N ASP A 118 15.63 2.07 13.26
CA ASP A 118 16.31 3.36 13.25
C ASP A 118 15.41 4.39 12.57
N LEU A 119 14.81 5.27 13.36
CA LEU A 119 13.85 6.26 12.88
C LEU A 119 14.52 7.30 11.97
N ASP A 120 15.78 7.64 12.23
CA ASP A 120 16.51 8.63 11.43
C ASP A 120 16.79 8.09 10.02
N GLN A 121 17.10 6.79 9.92
CA GLN A 121 17.28 6.10 8.64
C GLN A 121 15.96 5.99 7.86
N VAL A 122 14.84 5.68 8.54
CA VAL A 122 13.52 5.61 7.90
C VAL A 122 13.11 6.97 7.32
N ASP A 123 13.34 8.06 8.04
CA ASP A 123 13.02 9.40 7.58
C ASP A 123 13.89 9.82 6.39
N ALA A 124 15.19 9.48 6.41
CA ALA A 124 16.09 9.72 5.29
C ALA A 124 15.68 8.94 4.03
N ASP A 125 15.34 7.66 4.18
CA ASP A 125 14.90 6.81 3.06
C ASP A 125 13.55 7.25 2.50
N ALA A 126 12.61 7.65 3.37
CA ALA A 126 11.32 8.19 2.96
C ALA A 126 11.48 9.52 2.20
N ALA A 127 12.35 10.42 2.67
CA ALA A 127 12.64 11.67 1.98
C ALA A 127 13.27 11.44 0.60
N ALA A 128 14.22 10.50 0.51
CA ALA A 128 14.86 10.13 -0.76
C ALA A 128 13.84 9.53 -1.75
N ALA A 129 13.00 8.60 -1.29
CA ALA A 129 11.94 8.00 -2.10
C ALA A 129 10.93 9.04 -2.60
N TRP A 130 10.54 9.98 -1.74
CA TRP A 130 9.62 11.06 -2.11
C TRP A 130 10.23 12.01 -3.14
N ALA A 131 11.51 12.36 -2.98
CA ALA A 131 12.24 13.18 -3.95
C ALA A 131 12.33 12.50 -5.33
N ALA A 132 12.66 11.20 -5.36
CA ALA A 132 12.70 10.41 -6.59
C ALA A 132 11.33 10.34 -7.29
N ALA A 133 10.26 10.03 -6.54
CA ALA A 133 8.90 9.99 -7.07
C ALA A 133 8.42 11.36 -7.59
N ARG A 134 8.88 12.46 -6.96
CA ARG A 134 8.58 13.82 -7.42
C ARG A 134 9.33 14.20 -8.69
N ALA A 135 10.57 13.75 -8.85
CA ALA A 135 11.35 13.94 -10.08
C ALA A 135 10.71 13.20 -11.25
N ASP A 136 10.40 11.91 -11.08
CA ASP A 136 9.72 11.09 -12.09
C ASP A 136 8.39 11.71 -12.54
N ARG A 137 7.59 12.21 -11.58
CA ARG A 137 6.33 12.91 -11.88
C ARG A 137 6.54 14.22 -12.65
N ARG A 138 7.62 14.96 -12.37
CA ARG A 138 7.96 16.19 -13.12
C ARG A 138 8.32 15.86 -14.57
N ASP A 139 9.05 14.78 -14.79
CA ASP A 139 9.40 14.31 -16.13
C ASP A 139 8.16 13.86 -16.90
N ALA A 140 7.24 13.12 -16.24
CA ALA A 140 5.96 12.75 -16.83
C ALA A 140 5.08 13.95 -17.18
N ALA A 141 5.01 14.96 -16.30
CA ALA A 141 4.24 16.18 -16.55
C ALA A 141 4.83 16.99 -17.73
N ALA A 142 6.16 17.10 -17.81
CA ALA A 142 6.84 17.74 -18.93
C ALA A 142 6.60 17.01 -20.25
N ALA A 143 6.62 15.67 -20.25
CA ALA A 143 6.31 14.86 -21.43
C ALA A 143 4.86 15.02 -21.89
N ILE A 144 3.89 15.10 -20.95
CA ILE A 144 2.49 15.36 -21.27
C ILE A 144 2.31 16.75 -21.88
N ALA A 145 2.92 17.78 -21.28
CA ALA A 145 2.88 19.14 -21.80
C ALA A 145 3.44 19.21 -23.23
N LEU A 146 4.62 18.62 -23.46
CA LEU A 146 5.23 18.53 -24.79
C LEU A 146 4.30 17.83 -25.80
N ARG A 147 3.63 16.75 -25.39
CA ARG A 147 2.68 16.03 -26.27
C ARG A 147 1.48 16.90 -26.64
N ILE A 148 0.93 17.66 -25.69
CA ILE A 148 -0.18 18.59 -25.92
C ILE A 148 0.27 19.68 -26.90
N ASP A 149 1.43 20.29 -26.67
CA ASP A 149 1.98 21.35 -27.51
C ASP A 149 2.26 20.85 -28.94
N LEU A 150 2.81 19.65 -29.09
CA LEU A 150 3.03 19.02 -30.40
C LEU A 150 1.70 18.75 -31.12
N HIS A 151 0.67 18.30 -30.41
CA HIS A 151 -0.64 18.05 -31.02
C HIS A 151 -1.29 19.35 -31.50
N ALA A 152 -1.20 20.42 -30.70
CA ALA A 152 -1.66 21.76 -31.08
C ALA A 152 -0.90 22.30 -32.31
N LEU A 153 0.43 22.17 -32.32
CA LEU A 153 1.26 22.53 -33.47
C LEU A 153 0.84 21.78 -34.73
N LEU A 154 0.71 20.45 -34.66
CA LEU A 154 0.37 19.61 -35.81
C LEU A 154 -0.99 20.01 -36.43
N GLY A 155 -1.94 20.44 -35.60
CA GLY A 155 -3.22 20.98 -36.04
C GLY A 155 -3.11 22.31 -36.81
N ALA A 156 -2.21 23.20 -36.36
CA ALA A 156 -1.99 24.51 -36.98
C ALA A 156 -1.01 24.49 -38.18
N LEU A 157 -0.17 23.46 -38.29
CA LEU A 157 0.90 23.40 -39.29
C LEU A 157 0.34 23.26 -40.71
N PRO A 158 0.84 24.01 -41.71
CA PRO A 158 0.38 23.81 -43.07
C PRO A 158 0.83 22.45 -43.64
N PRO A 159 0.11 21.90 -44.65
CA PRO A 159 0.30 20.52 -45.11
C PRO A 159 1.74 20.22 -45.57
N THR A 160 2.38 21.19 -46.22
CA THR A 160 3.75 21.07 -46.71
C THR A 160 4.75 20.90 -45.57
N GLN A 161 4.64 21.70 -44.51
CA GLN A 161 5.51 21.63 -43.33
C GLN A 161 5.24 20.37 -42.53
N ARG A 162 3.98 19.91 -42.46
CA ARG A 162 3.61 18.63 -41.84
C ARG A 162 4.25 17.45 -42.55
N ALA A 163 4.25 17.46 -43.89
CA ALA A 163 4.95 16.45 -44.68
C ALA A 163 6.47 16.49 -44.45
N THR A 164 7.08 17.68 -44.43
CA THR A 164 8.52 17.84 -44.14
C THR A 164 8.88 17.33 -42.75
N LEU A 165 8.06 17.63 -41.73
CA LEU A 165 8.23 17.12 -40.37
C LEU A 165 8.13 15.59 -40.31
N ALA A 166 7.14 14.99 -40.99
CA ALA A 166 6.98 13.54 -41.05
C ALA A 166 8.19 12.84 -41.71
N VAL A 167 8.72 13.42 -42.80
CA VAL A 167 9.92 12.90 -43.46
C VAL A 167 11.15 13.02 -42.55
N LEU A 168 11.32 14.14 -41.85
CA LEU A 168 12.42 14.31 -40.89
C LEU A 168 12.32 13.31 -39.73
N LEU A 169 11.13 13.10 -39.17
CA LEU A 169 10.91 12.12 -38.10
C LEU A 169 11.14 10.68 -38.57
N GLY A 170 10.77 10.35 -39.81
CA GLY A 170 11.00 9.04 -40.41
C GLY A 170 12.47 8.73 -40.72
N THR A 171 13.36 9.73 -40.65
CA THR A 171 14.81 9.58 -40.86
C THR A 171 15.63 10.03 -39.65
N ASP A 172 15.08 9.91 -38.44
CA ASP A 172 15.73 10.28 -37.17
C ASP A 172 16.33 11.70 -37.14
N GLY A 173 15.76 12.62 -37.92
CA GLY A 173 16.22 14.00 -38.02
C GLY A 173 17.45 14.22 -38.90
N GLU A 174 17.93 13.21 -39.63
CA GLU A 174 19.07 13.36 -40.55
C GLU A 174 18.67 14.12 -41.84
N PRO A 175 19.15 15.36 -42.07
CA PRO A 175 18.64 16.21 -43.15
C PRO A 175 19.05 15.71 -44.55
N ALA A 176 20.17 15.00 -44.68
CA ALA A 176 20.61 14.44 -45.96
C ALA A 176 19.73 13.24 -46.39
N ALA A 177 19.41 12.36 -45.43
CA ALA A 177 18.47 11.26 -45.64
C ALA A 177 17.06 11.78 -45.91
N ALA A 178 16.57 12.73 -45.10
CA ALA A 178 15.27 13.37 -45.30
C ALA A 178 15.14 14.05 -46.67
N ARG A 179 16.18 14.76 -47.14
CA ARG A 179 16.18 15.37 -48.48
C ARG A 179 16.03 14.31 -49.57
N ARG A 180 16.79 13.22 -49.49
CA ARG A 180 16.73 12.11 -50.46
C ARG A 180 15.33 11.46 -50.46
N ALA A 181 14.78 11.21 -49.28
CA ALA A 181 13.44 10.65 -49.11
C ALA A 181 12.31 11.60 -49.57
N SER A 182 12.52 12.91 -49.49
CA SER A 182 11.51 13.91 -49.88
C SER A 182 11.28 14.01 -51.40
N GLY A 183 12.23 13.57 -52.22
CA GLY A 183 12.20 13.73 -53.68
C GLY A 183 12.26 15.18 -54.18
N ARG A 184 12.47 16.17 -53.30
CA ARG A 184 12.51 17.60 -53.64
C ARG A 184 13.91 18.07 -54.00
N SER A 185 13.98 19.18 -54.73
CA SER A 185 15.24 19.88 -54.99
C SER A 185 15.87 20.37 -53.68
N SER A 186 17.20 20.50 -53.64
CA SER A 186 17.91 20.89 -52.42
C SER A 186 17.46 22.23 -51.87
N SER A 187 17.26 23.22 -52.74
CA SER A 187 16.83 24.57 -52.33
C SER A 187 15.41 24.56 -51.75
N ALA A 188 14.48 23.84 -52.39
CA ALA A 188 13.10 23.71 -51.91
C ALA A 188 13.05 23.04 -50.53
N PHE A 189 13.75 21.91 -50.35
CA PHE A 189 13.80 21.22 -49.07
C PHE A 189 14.35 22.10 -47.94
N HIS A 190 15.45 22.82 -48.17
CA HIS A 190 16.00 23.71 -47.14
C HIS A 190 15.08 24.88 -46.82
N ARG A 191 14.35 25.41 -47.81
CA ARG A 191 13.31 26.42 -47.58
C ARG A 191 12.19 25.87 -46.70
N ASP A 192 11.69 24.66 -47.00
CA ASP A 192 10.63 24.02 -46.21
C ASP A 192 11.06 23.73 -44.76
N VAL A 193 12.31 23.30 -44.55
CA VAL A 193 12.89 23.10 -43.21
C VAL A 193 13.02 24.44 -42.46
N GLN A 194 13.39 25.51 -43.17
CA GLN A 194 13.48 26.83 -42.56
C GLN A 194 12.11 27.36 -42.16
N GLU A 195 11.09 27.20 -43.00
CA GLU A 195 9.70 27.51 -42.67
C GLU A 195 9.21 26.69 -41.48
N LEU A 196 9.49 25.38 -41.45
CA LEU A 196 9.16 24.52 -40.32
C LEU A 196 9.80 25.01 -39.01
N ARG A 197 11.05 25.48 -39.05
CA ARG A 197 11.72 26.10 -37.88
C ARG A 197 11.02 27.36 -37.41
N LEU A 198 10.58 28.22 -38.34
CA LEU A 198 9.83 29.43 -37.98
C LEU A 198 8.51 29.09 -37.29
N TRP A 199 7.80 28.07 -37.77
CA TRP A 199 6.59 27.56 -37.11
C TRP A 199 6.86 27.01 -35.70
N LEU A 200 7.95 26.25 -35.52
CA LEU A 200 8.35 25.71 -34.21
C LEU A 200 8.77 26.81 -33.22
N LEU A 201 9.37 27.90 -33.71
CA LEU A 201 9.70 29.07 -32.90
C LEU A 201 8.42 29.85 -32.53
N ALA A 202 7.52 30.05 -33.50
CA ALA A 202 6.26 30.76 -33.27
C ALA A 202 5.33 30.03 -32.30
N SER A 203 5.40 28.71 -32.24
CA SER A 203 4.64 27.90 -31.28
C SER A 203 5.27 27.83 -29.88
N GLY A 204 6.46 28.42 -29.68
CA GLY A 204 7.16 28.38 -28.40
C GLY A 204 7.78 27.02 -28.02
N LEU A 205 7.70 26.02 -28.92
CA LEU A 205 8.26 24.67 -28.68
C LEU A 205 9.78 24.66 -28.74
N VAL A 206 10.38 25.59 -29.49
CA VAL A 206 11.81 25.78 -29.57
C VAL A 206 12.15 27.17 -29.05
N ASP A 207 13.00 27.24 -28.03
CA ASP A 207 13.49 28.52 -27.54
C ASP A 207 14.55 29.08 -28.49
N ALA A 208 14.35 30.30 -28.99
CA ALA A 208 15.23 30.98 -29.95
C ALA A 208 16.68 31.09 -29.43
N ARG A 209 16.88 31.02 -28.12
CA ARG A 209 18.21 31.05 -27.47
C ARG A 209 19.07 29.82 -27.77
N ARG A 210 18.48 28.64 -28.04
CA ARG A 210 19.25 27.42 -28.39
C ARG A 210 19.85 27.47 -29.80
N VAL A 211 19.28 28.25 -30.72
CA VAL A 211 19.72 28.31 -32.12
C VAL A 211 21.03 29.13 -32.29
N ARG A 212 21.32 30.05 -31.35
CA ARG A 212 22.47 30.97 -31.42
C ARG A 212 23.78 30.44 -30.83
N GLY A 213 23.85 29.15 -30.51
CA GLY A 213 24.92 28.52 -29.74
C GLY A 213 26.05 27.84 -30.53
N LYS A 214 26.19 28.08 -31.84
CA LYS A 214 27.37 27.60 -32.61
C LYS A 214 28.24 28.79 -33.01
N LYS A 215 28.92 29.40 -32.02
CA LYS A 215 30.08 30.26 -32.31
C LYS A 215 31.12 29.39 -32.99
N ARG A 216 31.38 29.68 -34.26
CA ARG A 216 32.52 29.20 -35.03
C ARG A 216 33.76 29.48 -34.18
N GLY A 217 34.48 28.43 -33.79
CA GLY A 217 35.85 28.56 -33.33
C GLY A 217 36.63 29.22 -34.45
N ALA A 218 36.93 30.50 -34.27
CA ALA A 218 37.93 31.19 -35.04
C ALA A 218 39.27 30.67 -34.55
N ASP A 219 39.95 30.01 -35.48
CA ASP A 219 41.36 29.70 -35.49
C ASP A 219 42.18 30.93 -35.06
N ARG A 220 43.01 30.77 -34.02
CA ARG A 220 44.26 31.50 -33.71
C ARG A 220 44.88 30.98 -32.43
#